data_AF-A0A5M9KA85-F1
#
_entry.id   AF-A0A5M9KA85-F1
#
_cell.length_a   1.000
_cell.length_b   1.000
_cell.length_c   1.000
_cell.angle_alpha   90.00
_cell.angle_beta   90.00
_cell.angle_gamma   90.00
#
_symmetry.space_group_name_H-M   'P 1'
#
loop_
_entity.id
_entity.type
_entity.pdbx_description
1 polymer ?
#
loop_
_entity_poly.entity_id
_entity_poly.type
_entity_poly.pdbx_seq_one_letter_code
_entity_poly.pdbx_strand_id
1 'polypeptide(L)'
;MQGKIPGYSLEKTLKDTTRAVKIRRAIISRTPATSETTNLLESSLLPYEHYNYDRVLGACCENVIGYLPLPLGVAGPIVIDGQSFFLPMATTEGVLVASTSRGCKAINSGGGAVTVLTGDGMTRGPCIAFETLERAGAAKVWLDSEAGQQTMADAFNSTSRFARLQSIKTALAGTNLYPRFKTTTGDCHGNEHDLKGCRARFETAAVNWIDGRGKSVVAEAIIPGDVVRKVLKTDVDALVELNIAKNLVGSAMAGAMGGFNAHAANIVAAIFLATGQDPAQVVESSSCITLMKNLRGNLQISVSMPSIERCSPTNPGDNARKLARVIAAAVLAGELSLCSALAAGHLVQSHMAHNRSAPATRSNTPGPATGVQTPVTAAMTAMRERAGVAALSPAAYLMYRAERCMKKGVWARLIIVNGLFSLMISRKLMVFNSPKTPRPFVSRCESRLDSR
;
A
#
# COMPACT_ATOMS: atom_id res chain seq x y z
N MET A 1 -26.35 23.75 -14.27
CA MET A 1 -26.42 24.84 -13.27
C MET A 1 -25.62 26.02 -13.80
N GLN A 2 -26.19 27.22 -13.91
CA GLN A 2 -25.52 28.44 -14.40
C GLN A 2 -24.48 29.00 -13.38
N GLY A 3 -23.63 28.15 -12.80
CA GLY A 3 -22.59 28.56 -11.83
C GLY A 3 -23.08 29.01 -10.44
N LYS A 4 -24.40 29.01 -10.17
CA LYS A 4 -24.98 29.55 -8.91
C LYS A 4 -24.77 28.69 -7.67
N ILE A 5 -24.48 27.39 -7.81
CA ILE A 5 -24.26 26.46 -6.70
C ILE A 5 -23.00 25.65 -7.00
N PRO A 6 -21.98 25.65 -6.12
CA PRO A 6 -20.82 24.81 -6.30
C PRO A 6 -21.17 23.33 -6.09
N GLY A 7 -20.63 22.45 -6.95
CA GLY A 7 -20.94 21.01 -6.95
C GLY A 7 -20.60 20.25 -5.65
N TYR A 8 -19.70 20.78 -4.83
CA TYR A 8 -19.34 20.23 -3.52
C TYR A 8 -20.30 20.66 -2.39
N SER A 9 -21.20 21.63 -2.63
CA SER A 9 -22.18 22.12 -1.65
C SER A 9 -23.61 21.61 -1.92
N LEU A 10 -23.75 20.63 -2.82
CA LEU A 10 -25.05 20.06 -3.19
C LEU A 10 -25.72 19.38 -2.01
N GLU A 11 -24.96 18.68 -1.18
CA GLU A 11 -25.44 17.98 0.01
C GLU A 11 -26.05 18.94 1.03
N LYS A 12 -25.40 20.09 1.26
CA LYS A 12 -25.91 21.13 2.20
C LYS A 12 -27.17 21.80 1.70
N THR A 13 -27.29 21.97 0.38
CA THR A 13 -28.41 22.71 -0.24
C THR A 13 -29.64 21.82 -0.40
N LEU A 14 -29.44 20.55 -0.77
CA LEU A 14 -30.54 19.62 -1.09
C LEU A 14 -31.09 18.90 0.13
N LYS A 15 -30.33 18.84 1.26
CA LYS A 15 -30.66 18.10 2.49
C LYS A 15 -30.94 16.60 2.29
N ASP A 16 -30.74 16.10 1.07
CA ASP A 16 -30.82 14.72 0.65
C ASP A 16 -29.49 14.37 -0.03
N THR A 17 -28.68 13.59 0.68
CA THR A 17 -27.35 13.19 0.27
C THR A 17 -27.38 12.22 -0.91
N THR A 18 -28.38 11.35 -1.02
CA THR A 18 -28.53 10.42 -2.16
C THR A 18 -28.91 11.18 -3.43
N ARG A 19 -29.84 12.12 -3.32
CA ARG A 19 -30.22 13.00 -4.44
C ARG A 19 -29.05 13.89 -4.87
N ALA A 20 -28.23 14.37 -3.93
CA ALA A 20 -27.03 15.13 -4.26
C ALA A 20 -26.04 14.31 -5.12
N VAL A 21 -25.81 13.04 -4.77
CA VAL A 21 -24.98 12.11 -5.56
C VAL A 21 -25.58 11.91 -6.97
N LYS A 22 -26.89 11.67 -7.07
CA LYS A 22 -27.59 11.51 -8.36
C LYS A 22 -27.44 12.74 -9.25
N ILE A 23 -27.65 13.94 -8.69
CA ILE A 23 -27.51 15.21 -9.42
C ILE A 23 -26.05 15.42 -9.84
N ARG A 24 -25.08 15.10 -8.99
CA ARG A 24 -23.65 15.19 -9.34
C ARG A 24 -23.29 14.31 -10.53
N ARG A 25 -23.76 13.06 -10.54
CA ARG A 25 -23.58 12.15 -11.70
C ARG A 25 -24.15 12.75 -12.98
N ALA A 26 -25.33 13.36 -12.91
CA ALA A 26 -25.96 13.99 -14.07
C ALA A 26 -25.23 15.23 -14.56
N ILE A 27 -24.71 16.05 -13.65
CA ILE A 27 -23.89 17.22 -14.00
C ILE A 27 -22.62 16.78 -14.73
N ILE A 28 -21.93 15.75 -14.23
CA ILE A 28 -20.70 15.22 -14.86
C ILE A 28 -21.00 14.60 -16.23
N SER A 29 -22.11 13.87 -16.37
CA SER A 29 -22.52 13.27 -17.64
C SER A 29 -22.84 14.32 -18.72
N ARG A 30 -23.47 15.43 -18.32
CA ARG A 30 -23.96 16.47 -19.25
C ARG A 30 -23.01 17.66 -19.41
N THR A 31 -21.80 17.61 -18.87
CA THR A 31 -20.84 18.71 -18.99
C THR A 31 -20.33 18.81 -20.43
N PRO A 32 -20.53 19.94 -21.16
CA PRO A 32 -20.22 20.03 -22.59
C PRO A 32 -18.76 19.72 -22.95
N ALA A 33 -17.82 20.01 -22.03
CA ALA A 33 -16.40 19.75 -22.23
C ALA A 33 -16.05 18.26 -22.18
N THR A 34 -16.87 17.43 -21.53
CA THR A 34 -16.59 15.98 -21.32
C THR A 34 -17.72 15.08 -21.80
N SER A 35 -18.81 15.64 -22.35
CA SER A 35 -20.03 14.89 -22.68
C SER A 35 -19.79 13.75 -23.66
N GLU A 36 -18.80 13.85 -24.55
CA GLU A 36 -18.44 12.76 -25.46
C GLU A 36 -17.86 11.54 -24.74
N THR A 37 -17.27 11.71 -23.55
CA THR A 37 -16.61 10.65 -22.79
C THR A 37 -17.33 10.26 -21.50
N THR A 38 -18.08 11.18 -20.88
CA THR A 38 -18.72 10.97 -19.56
C THR A 38 -20.24 10.75 -19.61
N ASN A 39 -20.86 10.82 -20.80
CA ASN A 39 -22.31 10.65 -20.98
C ASN A 39 -22.88 9.37 -20.31
N LEU A 40 -22.13 8.27 -20.31
CA LEU A 40 -22.54 6.99 -19.75
C LEU A 40 -22.59 6.95 -18.21
N LEU A 41 -22.13 7.99 -17.49
CA LEU A 41 -22.10 7.96 -16.03
C LEU A 41 -23.51 7.87 -15.40
N GLU A 42 -24.53 8.46 -16.03
CA GLU A 42 -25.91 8.37 -15.56
C GLU A 42 -26.46 6.94 -15.64
N SER A 43 -26.10 6.19 -16.70
CA SER A 43 -26.53 4.81 -16.93
C SER A 43 -25.52 3.76 -16.47
N SER A 44 -24.43 4.18 -15.82
CA SER A 44 -23.37 3.28 -15.35
C SER A 44 -23.84 2.34 -14.24
N LEU A 45 -23.32 1.11 -14.26
CA LEU A 45 -23.53 0.08 -13.24
C LEU A 45 -22.92 0.42 -11.87
N LEU A 46 -22.21 1.56 -11.74
CA LEU A 46 -21.69 2.02 -10.46
C LEU A 46 -22.86 2.29 -9.48
N PRO A 47 -23.01 1.49 -8.40
CA PRO A 47 -24.12 1.65 -7.49
C PRO A 47 -23.98 2.94 -6.69
N TYR A 48 -25.13 3.55 -6.39
CA TYR A 48 -25.21 4.75 -5.56
C TYR A 48 -26.46 4.80 -4.68
N GLU A 49 -27.40 3.89 -4.86
CA GLU A 49 -28.64 3.85 -4.09
C GLU A 49 -28.44 3.04 -2.80
N HIS A 50 -29.29 3.29 -1.79
CA HIS A 50 -29.32 2.55 -0.52
C HIS A 50 -27.99 2.54 0.27
N TYR A 51 -27.18 3.59 0.13
CA TYR A 51 -25.95 3.78 0.92
C TYR A 51 -26.10 4.97 1.88
N ASN A 52 -25.59 4.84 3.11
CA ASN A 52 -25.65 5.90 4.10
C ASN A 52 -24.53 6.92 3.88
N TYR A 53 -24.81 7.91 3.02
CA TYR A 53 -23.87 8.99 2.69
C TYR A 53 -23.67 10.01 3.81
N ASP A 54 -24.54 10.03 4.83
CA ASP A 54 -24.40 10.98 5.95
C ASP A 54 -23.14 10.71 6.77
N ARG A 55 -22.66 9.45 6.78
CA ARG A 55 -21.38 9.08 7.40
C ARG A 55 -20.15 9.47 6.58
N VAL A 56 -20.31 9.67 5.28
CA VAL A 56 -19.20 10.00 4.36
C VAL A 56 -19.01 11.51 4.27
N LEU A 57 -20.11 12.26 4.32
CA LEU A 57 -20.13 13.70 4.16
C LEU A 57 -19.27 14.40 5.23
N GLY A 58 -18.23 15.10 4.78
CA GLY A 58 -17.35 15.87 5.66
C GLY A 58 -16.38 15.04 6.50
N ALA A 59 -16.27 13.73 6.23
CA ALA A 59 -15.37 12.83 6.95
C ALA A 59 -14.48 12.01 6.01
N CYS A 60 -15.06 11.28 5.05
CA CYS A 60 -14.32 10.23 4.32
C CYS A 60 -14.06 10.55 2.83
N CYS A 61 -14.97 11.26 2.16
CA CYS A 61 -14.85 11.49 0.73
C CYS A 61 -15.66 12.71 0.27
N GLU A 62 -15.06 13.53 -0.59
CA GLU A 62 -15.70 14.65 -1.29
C GLU A 62 -16.14 14.26 -2.71
N ASN A 63 -17.09 15.01 -3.28
CA ASN A 63 -17.55 14.82 -4.67
C ASN A 63 -18.04 13.40 -4.99
N VAL A 64 -18.71 12.76 -4.03
CA VAL A 64 -19.18 11.37 -4.12
C VAL A 64 -20.12 11.15 -5.31
N ILE A 65 -19.84 10.12 -6.12
CA ILE A 65 -20.63 9.71 -7.30
C ILE A 65 -21.26 8.31 -7.17
N GLY A 66 -21.03 7.64 -6.04
CA GLY A 66 -21.43 6.25 -5.80
C GLY A 66 -20.51 5.58 -4.79
N TYR A 67 -20.54 4.25 -4.75
CA TYR A 67 -19.59 3.45 -3.98
C TYR A 67 -19.12 2.25 -4.80
N LEU A 68 -17.96 1.70 -4.45
CA LEU A 68 -17.38 0.53 -5.12
C LEU A 68 -17.59 -0.72 -4.26
N PRO A 69 -18.41 -1.70 -4.68
CA PRO A 69 -18.53 -2.96 -3.97
C PRO A 69 -17.25 -3.79 -4.15
N LEU A 70 -16.64 -4.20 -3.04
CA LEU A 70 -15.49 -5.11 -3.01
C LEU A 70 -15.90 -6.44 -2.37
N PRO A 71 -15.58 -7.61 -2.97
CA PRO A 71 -15.87 -8.89 -2.36
C PRO A 71 -15.20 -9.04 -0.99
N LEU A 72 -15.97 -9.41 0.02
CA LEU A 72 -15.51 -9.65 1.38
C LEU A 72 -15.54 -11.15 1.69
N GLY A 73 -14.37 -11.74 1.89
CA GLY A 73 -14.20 -13.12 2.32
C GLY A 73 -13.80 -13.22 3.79
N VAL A 74 -13.82 -14.46 4.30
CA VAL A 74 -13.36 -14.79 5.65
C VAL A 74 -12.33 -15.91 5.59
N ALA A 75 -11.19 -15.70 6.26
CA ALA A 75 -10.17 -16.73 6.46
C ALA A 75 -10.09 -17.14 7.93
N GLY A 76 -9.85 -18.43 8.20
CA GLY A 76 -9.71 -18.95 9.55
C GLY A 76 -10.59 -20.18 9.85
N PRO A 77 -10.80 -20.51 11.14
CA PRO A 77 -10.29 -19.78 12.30
C PRO A 77 -8.76 -19.87 12.40
N ILE A 78 -8.11 -18.89 13.03
CA ILE A 78 -6.70 -18.92 13.42
C ILE A 78 -6.60 -18.75 14.94
N VAL A 79 -5.81 -19.60 15.60
CA VAL A 79 -5.52 -19.49 17.03
C VAL A 79 -4.33 -18.55 17.22
N ILE A 80 -4.53 -17.45 17.95
CA ILE A 80 -3.53 -16.42 18.23
C ILE A 80 -3.52 -16.20 19.75
N ASP A 81 -2.37 -16.43 20.39
CA ASP A 81 -2.21 -16.27 21.85
C ASP A 81 -3.30 -17.01 22.66
N GLY A 82 -3.72 -18.20 22.18
CA GLY A 82 -4.76 -19.03 22.78
C GLY A 82 -6.20 -18.63 22.46
N GLN A 83 -6.44 -17.58 21.67
CA GLN A 83 -7.79 -17.15 21.24
C GLN A 83 -8.02 -17.42 19.75
N SER A 84 -9.21 -17.89 19.38
CA SER A 84 -9.57 -18.12 17.97
C SER A 84 -10.17 -16.88 17.31
N PHE A 85 -9.68 -16.53 16.12
CA PHE A 85 -10.15 -15.40 15.32
C PHE A 85 -10.54 -15.83 13.90
N PHE A 86 -11.55 -15.16 13.35
CA PHE A 86 -11.83 -15.16 11.93
C PHE A 86 -11.34 -13.84 11.32
N LEU A 87 -10.68 -13.93 10.17
CA LEU A 87 -10.00 -12.82 9.50
C LEU A 87 -10.88 -12.32 8.34
N PRO A 88 -11.49 -11.13 8.43
CA PRO A 88 -12.19 -10.54 7.31
C PRO A 88 -11.18 -10.01 6.29
N MET A 89 -11.38 -10.32 5.01
CA MET A 89 -10.45 -9.99 3.92
C MET A 89 -11.23 -9.51 2.69
N ALA A 90 -11.07 -8.23 2.32
CA ALA A 90 -11.69 -7.65 1.14
C ALA A 90 -10.70 -7.66 -0.02
N THR A 91 -10.98 -8.42 -1.08
CA THR A 91 -10.06 -8.56 -2.20
C THR A 91 -10.77 -8.98 -3.47
N THR A 92 -10.20 -8.59 -4.61
CA THR A 92 -10.57 -9.10 -5.94
C THR A 92 -9.56 -10.12 -6.46
N GLU A 93 -8.47 -10.37 -5.72
CA GLU A 93 -7.48 -11.38 -6.07
C GLU A 93 -8.00 -12.78 -5.76
N GLY A 94 -8.15 -13.61 -6.79
CA GLY A 94 -8.53 -15.01 -6.63
C GLY A 94 -7.51 -15.77 -5.78
N VAL A 95 -7.98 -16.77 -5.02
CA VAL A 95 -7.16 -17.65 -4.15
C VAL A 95 -6.60 -17.00 -2.88
N LEU A 96 -6.54 -15.67 -2.76
CA LEU A 96 -5.91 -15.02 -1.59
C LEU A 96 -6.54 -15.48 -0.25
N VAL A 97 -7.87 -15.43 -0.15
CA VAL A 97 -8.61 -15.85 1.05
C VAL A 97 -8.43 -17.36 1.31
N ALA A 98 -8.54 -18.18 0.26
CA ALA A 98 -8.40 -19.63 0.36
C ALA A 98 -6.98 -20.06 0.79
N SER A 99 -5.96 -19.40 0.24
CA SER A 99 -4.55 -19.59 0.61
C SER A 99 -4.32 -19.21 2.07
N THR A 100 -4.85 -18.07 2.52
CA THR A 100 -4.74 -17.63 3.91
C THR A 100 -5.42 -18.62 4.86
N SER A 101 -6.61 -19.14 4.51
CA SER A 101 -7.30 -20.19 5.28
C SER A 101 -6.50 -21.49 5.38
N ARG A 102 -5.82 -21.90 4.30
CA ARG A 102 -4.93 -23.07 4.31
C ARG A 102 -3.76 -22.86 5.27
N GLY A 103 -3.17 -21.67 5.28
CA GLY A 103 -2.14 -21.27 6.23
C GLY A 103 -2.62 -21.31 7.68
N CYS A 104 -3.81 -20.76 7.95
CA CYS A 104 -4.43 -20.79 9.28
C CYS A 104 -4.62 -22.24 9.78
N LYS A 105 -5.07 -23.14 8.90
CA LYS A 105 -5.22 -24.56 9.23
C LYS A 105 -3.90 -25.22 9.64
N ALA A 106 -2.82 -24.94 8.92
CA ALA A 106 -1.51 -25.49 9.23
C ALA A 106 -0.95 -24.96 10.56
N ILE A 107 -1.11 -23.66 10.82
CA ILE A 107 -0.69 -23.01 12.08
C ILE A 107 -1.47 -23.59 13.27
N ASN A 108 -2.78 -23.77 13.15
CA ASN A 108 -3.59 -24.33 14.23
C ASN A 108 -3.21 -25.76 14.59
N SER A 109 -2.79 -26.58 13.61
CA SER A 109 -2.27 -27.93 13.88
C SER A 109 -0.96 -27.92 14.67
N GLY A 110 -0.24 -26.79 14.68
CA GLY A 110 0.96 -26.57 15.49
C GLY A 110 0.71 -25.96 16.87
N GLY A 111 -0.55 -25.79 17.28
CA GLY A 111 -0.91 -25.16 18.57
C GLY A 111 -1.23 -23.66 18.48
N GLY A 112 -1.22 -23.09 17.27
CA GLY A 112 -1.53 -21.68 17.03
C GLY A 112 -0.29 -20.80 16.86
N ALA A 113 -0.52 -19.50 16.64
CA ALA A 113 0.51 -18.49 16.54
C ALA A 113 0.69 -17.78 17.90
N VAL A 114 1.94 -17.51 18.25
CA VAL A 114 2.33 -16.69 19.40
C VAL A 114 2.78 -15.33 18.88
N THR A 115 2.32 -14.24 19.49
CA THR A 115 2.66 -12.89 19.07
C THR A 115 3.24 -12.05 20.20
N VAL A 116 4.23 -11.21 19.87
CA VAL A 116 4.89 -10.30 20.79
C VAL A 116 4.88 -8.90 20.19
N LEU A 117 4.37 -7.93 20.96
CA LEU A 117 4.45 -6.52 20.60
C LEU A 117 5.79 -5.98 21.11
N THR A 118 6.68 -5.58 20.19
CA THR A 118 8.04 -5.09 20.52
C THR A 118 8.12 -3.57 20.57
N GLY A 119 7.17 -2.87 19.96
CA GLY A 119 7.17 -1.42 19.88
C GLY A 119 5.78 -0.84 19.69
N ASP A 120 5.55 0.31 20.31
CA ASP A 120 4.32 1.09 20.17
C ASP A 120 4.67 2.58 20.20
N GLY A 121 4.59 3.23 19.05
CA GLY A 121 4.71 4.69 18.95
C GLY A 121 4.62 5.18 17.52
N MET A 122 3.67 6.08 17.26
CA MET A 122 3.56 6.79 15.98
C MET A 122 4.64 7.86 15.89
N THR A 123 5.14 8.11 14.69
CA THR A 123 6.22 9.08 14.48
C THR A 123 5.85 10.20 13.53
N ARG A 124 6.32 11.40 13.83
CA ARG A 124 6.23 12.59 12.98
C ARG A 124 7.59 13.27 12.88
N GLY A 125 7.99 13.63 11.66
CA GLY A 125 9.25 14.31 11.38
C GLY A 125 9.04 15.61 10.59
N PRO A 126 8.84 16.76 11.24
CA PRO A 126 8.88 18.05 10.55
C PRO A 126 10.29 18.37 10.03
N CYS A 127 10.35 19.29 9.07
CA CYS A 127 11.59 19.93 8.63
C CYS A 127 11.58 21.37 9.13
N ILE A 128 12.61 21.75 9.90
CA ILE A 128 12.80 23.09 10.45
C ILE A 128 14.02 23.70 9.79
N ALA A 129 13.84 24.77 9.02
CA ALA A 129 14.93 25.49 8.39
C ALA A 129 15.43 26.63 9.29
N PHE A 130 16.74 26.76 9.41
CA PHE A 130 17.39 27.87 10.11
C PHE A 130 18.14 28.77 9.13
N GLU A 131 18.36 30.03 9.51
CA GLU A 131 19.12 30.98 8.69
C GLU A 131 20.61 30.60 8.60
N THR A 132 21.17 30.04 9.67
CA THR A 132 22.59 29.70 9.75
C THR A 132 22.81 28.30 10.30
N LEU A 133 23.92 27.67 9.90
CA LEU A 133 24.32 26.34 10.38
C LEU A 133 24.60 26.34 11.88
N GLU A 134 25.15 27.42 12.41
CA GLU A 134 25.41 27.60 13.85
C GLU A 134 24.13 27.52 14.66
N ARG A 135 23.05 28.18 14.22
CA ARG A 135 21.74 28.09 14.88
C ARG A 135 21.13 26.70 14.76
N ALA A 136 21.25 26.07 13.59
CA ALA A 136 20.74 24.72 13.39
C ALA A 136 21.47 23.70 14.29
N GLY A 137 22.80 23.85 14.43
CA GLY A 137 23.63 23.05 15.32
C GLY A 137 23.28 23.27 16.81
N ALA A 138 23.14 24.53 17.23
CA ALA A 138 22.72 24.87 18.59
C ALA A 138 21.34 24.28 18.92
N ALA A 139 20.38 24.37 17.99
CA ALA A 139 19.06 23.78 18.15
C ALA A 139 19.10 22.25 18.24
N LYS A 140 19.95 21.58 17.46
CA LYS A 140 20.15 20.13 17.55
C LYS A 140 20.68 19.73 18.94
N VAL A 141 21.75 20.38 19.39
CA VAL A 141 22.37 20.09 20.70
C VAL A 141 21.38 20.33 21.84
N TRP A 142 20.58 21.40 21.74
CA TRP A 142 19.52 21.65 22.71
C TRP A 142 18.43 20.58 22.70
N LEU A 143 17.92 20.17 21.53
CA LEU A 143 16.90 19.11 21.43
C LEU A 143 17.40 17.72 21.87
N ASP A 144 18.69 17.46 21.73
CA ASP A 144 19.30 16.21 22.21
C ASP A 144 19.62 16.26 23.72
N SER A 145 19.61 17.45 24.34
CA SER A 145 19.81 17.62 25.78
C SER A 145 18.58 17.19 26.59
N GLU A 146 18.79 16.75 27.83
CA GLU A 146 17.72 16.35 28.74
C GLU A 146 16.73 17.49 29.01
N ALA A 147 17.25 18.71 29.19
CA ALA A 147 16.43 19.91 29.38
C ALA A 147 15.54 20.20 28.16
N GLY A 148 16.07 20.02 26.94
CA GLY A 148 15.31 20.20 25.70
C GLY A 148 14.26 19.12 25.50
N GLN A 149 14.61 17.85 25.72
CA GLN A 149 13.67 16.72 25.67
C GLN A 149 12.52 16.92 26.64
N GLN A 150 12.80 17.31 27.90
CA GLN A 150 11.78 17.54 28.92
C GLN A 150 10.87 18.71 28.56
N THR A 151 11.44 19.84 28.15
CA THR A 151 10.66 21.02 27.74
C THR A 151 9.73 20.70 26.56
N MET A 152 10.24 19.95 25.57
CA MET A 152 9.44 19.51 24.43
C MET A 152 8.39 18.48 24.82
N ALA A 153 8.70 17.57 25.76
CA ALA A 153 7.74 16.61 26.29
C ALA A 153 6.60 17.30 27.02
N ASP A 154 6.88 18.29 27.87
CA ASP A 154 5.85 19.04 28.61
C ASP A 154 4.95 19.83 27.65
N ALA A 155 5.56 20.51 26.68
CA ALA A 155 4.83 21.22 25.62
C ALA A 155 3.96 20.26 24.81
N PHE A 156 4.49 19.11 24.37
CA PHE A 156 3.75 18.13 23.57
C PHE A 156 2.61 17.48 24.37
N ASN A 157 2.89 17.04 25.60
CA ASN A 157 1.91 16.37 26.47
C ASN A 157 0.77 17.30 26.89
N SER A 158 0.97 18.63 26.88
CA SER A 158 -0.08 19.61 27.13
C SER A 158 -1.14 19.68 26.02
N THR A 159 -0.81 19.26 24.79
CA THR A 159 -1.70 19.39 23.62
C THR A 159 -2.79 18.32 23.56
N SER A 160 -2.56 17.15 24.18
CA SER A 160 -3.45 16.01 24.08
C SER A 160 -3.46 15.17 25.35
N ARG A 161 -4.67 14.76 25.74
CA ARG A 161 -4.90 13.84 26.86
C ARG A 161 -4.34 12.44 26.63
N PHE A 162 -4.17 12.03 25.37
CA PHE A 162 -3.74 10.68 24.98
C PHE A 162 -2.30 10.63 24.47
N ALA A 163 -1.82 11.71 23.87
CA ALA A 163 -0.50 11.72 23.27
C ALA A 163 0.57 11.85 24.35
N ARG A 164 1.51 10.91 24.39
CA ARG A 164 2.70 11.01 25.26
C ARG A 164 3.96 10.85 24.44
N LEU A 165 4.81 11.88 24.47
CA LEU A 165 6.09 11.87 23.81
C LEU A 165 7.02 10.84 24.48
N GLN A 166 7.57 9.92 23.68
CA GLN A 166 8.50 8.90 24.14
C GLN A 166 9.95 9.32 23.91
N SER A 167 10.26 9.77 22.69
CA SER A 167 11.61 10.18 22.32
C SER A 167 11.61 11.10 21.11
N ILE A 168 12.64 11.92 21.02
CA ILE A 168 12.95 12.74 19.85
C ILE A 168 14.30 12.29 19.31
N LYS A 169 14.36 11.88 18.04
CA LYS A 169 15.62 11.66 17.33
C LYS A 169 15.85 12.78 16.33
N THR A 170 16.96 13.50 16.42
CA THR A 170 17.24 14.62 15.52
C THR A 170 18.26 14.25 14.45
N ALA A 171 18.03 14.69 13.22
CA ALA A 171 18.99 14.62 12.13
C ALA A 171 19.18 16.00 11.51
N LEU A 172 20.41 16.35 11.14
CA LEU A 172 20.74 17.65 10.55
C LEU A 172 21.19 17.44 9.10
N ALA A 173 20.69 18.26 8.17
CA ALA A 173 21.22 18.34 6.81
C ALA A 173 21.35 19.82 6.39
N GLY A 174 22.58 20.33 6.42
CA GLY A 174 22.85 21.75 6.19
C GLY A 174 22.19 22.61 7.27
N THR A 175 21.46 23.65 6.85
CA THR A 175 20.70 24.53 7.75
C THR A 175 19.34 23.96 8.15
N ASN A 176 18.98 22.77 7.68
CA ASN A 176 17.71 22.12 7.98
C ASN A 176 17.87 21.06 9.08
N LEU A 177 16.95 21.07 10.02
CA LEU A 177 16.85 20.14 11.13
C LEU A 177 15.59 19.29 10.99
N TYR A 178 15.74 17.98 11.16
CA TYR A 178 14.69 16.97 11.05
C TYR A 178 14.53 16.26 12.40
N PRO A 179 13.77 16.83 13.35
CA PRO A 179 13.44 16.12 14.58
C PRO A 179 12.32 15.11 14.31
N ARG A 180 12.56 13.84 14.62
CA ARG A 180 11.58 12.75 14.57
C ARG A 180 11.03 12.53 15.97
N PHE A 181 9.82 13.01 16.19
CA PHE A 181 9.07 12.79 17.43
C PHE A 181 8.41 11.42 17.37
N LYS A 182 8.61 10.60 18.41
CA LYS A 182 7.91 9.34 18.62
C LYS A 182 6.96 9.51 19.80
N THR A 183 5.68 9.26 19.58
CA THR A 183 4.61 9.46 20.56
C THR A 183 3.72 8.22 20.65
N THR A 184 3.23 7.92 21.85
CA THR A 184 2.11 6.99 22.02
C THR A 184 0.82 7.73 21.71
N THR A 185 -0.05 7.16 20.87
CA THR A 185 -1.27 7.85 20.38
C THR A 185 -2.56 7.24 20.95
N GLY A 186 -2.45 6.35 21.94
CA GLY A 186 -3.56 5.47 22.32
C GLY A 186 -4.04 4.68 21.10
N ASP A 187 -5.31 4.87 20.73
CA ASP A 187 -5.93 4.25 19.54
C ASP A 187 -6.17 5.21 18.36
N CYS A 188 -5.85 6.50 18.47
CA CYS A 188 -6.08 7.44 17.39
C CYS A 188 -5.00 7.34 16.31
N HIS A 189 -5.41 7.58 15.07
CA HIS A 189 -4.48 7.61 13.95
C HIS A 189 -3.78 8.93 14.10
N GLY A 190 -2.57 8.93 14.67
CA GLY A 190 -1.81 10.14 15.01
C GLY A 190 -1.48 11.05 13.81
N ASN A 191 -1.99 10.69 12.63
CA ASN A 191 -1.85 11.47 11.42
C ASN A 191 -2.75 12.72 11.41
N GLU A 192 -3.90 12.72 12.10
CA GLU A 192 -4.87 13.83 12.03
C GLU A 192 -4.99 14.65 13.33
N HIS A 193 -4.96 14.00 14.49
CA HIS A 193 -5.21 14.68 15.76
C HIS A 193 -3.96 15.28 16.43
N ASP A 194 -2.77 14.73 16.18
CA ASP A 194 -1.61 15.04 17.03
C ASP A 194 -0.84 16.30 16.60
N LEU A 195 -0.96 16.79 15.36
CA LEU A 195 -0.32 18.04 14.91
C LEU A 195 -1.06 18.57 13.66
N LYS A 196 -1.92 19.58 13.81
CA LYS A 196 -2.69 20.27 12.73
C LYS A 196 -1.83 20.90 11.60
N GLY A 197 -0.51 20.71 11.58
CA GLY A 197 0.42 21.41 10.69
C GLY A 197 1.35 20.56 9.81
N CYS A 198 1.45 19.25 10.01
CA CYS A 198 2.41 18.41 9.26
C CYS A 198 1.70 17.31 8.46
N ARG A 199 1.51 17.54 7.14
CA ARG A 199 0.99 16.51 6.23
C ARG A 199 1.91 15.29 6.22
N ALA A 200 1.36 14.09 6.46
CA ALA A 200 2.11 12.84 6.32
C ALA A 200 2.43 12.60 4.86
N ARG A 201 3.62 12.07 4.60
CA ARG A 201 3.92 11.42 3.34
C ARG A 201 4.11 9.94 3.61
N PHE A 202 3.38 9.10 2.88
CA PHE A 202 3.49 7.65 2.94
C PHE A 202 4.59 7.21 1.98
N GLU A 203 5.78 6.94 2.51
CA GLU A 203 6.96 6.53 1.73
C GLU A 203 7.65 5.38 2.43
N THR A 204 8.16 4.41 1.66
CA THR A 204 9.06 3.39 2.19
C THR A 204 10.36 4.05 2.64
N ALA A 205 10.54 4.17 3.95
CA ALA A 205 11.72 4.80 4.53
C ALA A 205 12.51 3.81 5.39
N ALA A 206 13.83 3.78 5.21
CA ALA A 206 14.74 2.94 6.01
C ALA A 206 14.63 3.23 7.51
N VAL A 207 14.33 4.48 7.88
CA VAL A 207 14.08 4.86 9.28
C VAL A 207 12.87 4.14 9.88
N ASN A 208 11.81 3.89 9.10
CA ASN A 208 10.65 3.16 9.57
C ASN A 208 10.97 1.66 9.73
N TRP A 209 11.86 1.12 8.91
CA TRP A 209 12.35 -0.25 9.06
C TRP A 209 13.20 -0.45 10.32
N ILE A 210 14.11 0.49 10.59
CA ILE A 210 15.09 0.36 11.69
C ILE A 210 14.48 0.76 13.04
N ASP A 211 13.79 1.90 13.09
CA ASP A 211 13.30 2.46 14.36
C ASP A 211 11.82 2.11 14.67
N GLY A 212 11.14 1.47 13.71
CA GLY A 212 9.71 1.22 13.74
C GLY A 212 8.86 2.49 13.57
N ARG A 213 7.59 2.29 13.19
CA ARG A 213 6.57 3.35 13.14
C ARG A 213 5.18 2.77 13.43
N GLY A 214 4.51 3.25 14.48
CA GLY A 214 3.26 2.66 14.92
C GLY A 214 3.52 1.42 15.79
N LYS A 215 2.94 0.28 15.42
CA LYS A 215 3.01 -0.97 16.19
C LYS A 215 4.02 -1.92 15.56
N SER A 216 5.04 -2.31 16.31
CA SER A 216 6.02 -3.32 15.91
C SER A 216 5.64 -4.66 16.52
N VAL A 217 5.37 -5.66 15.69
CA VAL A 217 4.90 -6.98 16.11
C VAL A 217 5.78 -8.07 15.50
N VAL A 218 6.08 -9.09 16.30
CA VAL A 218 6.66 -10.35 15.85
C VAL A 218 5.63 -11.45 16.09
N ALA A 219 5.39 -12.29 15.08
CA ALA A 219 4.52 -13.45 15.21
C ALA A 219 5.30 -14.72 14.83
N GLU A 220 5.10 -15.79 15.58
CA GLU A 220 5.79 -17.07 15.43
C GLU A 220 4.79 -18.23 15.47
N ALA A 221 5.07 -19.28 14.69
CA ALA A 221 4.41 -20.57 14.79
C ALA A 221 5.40 -21.72 14.56
N ILE A 222 5.18 -22.84 15.24
CA ILE A 222 5.91 -24.09 15.04
C ILE A 222 4.95 -25.11 14.45
N ILE A 223 5.29 -25.63 13.28
CA ILE A 223 4.42 -26.51 12.50
C ILE A 223 5.04 -27.90 12.44
N PRO A 224 4.32 -28.95 12.86
CA PRO A 224 4.79 -30.32 12.77
C PRO A 224 5.14 -30.71 11.33
N GLY A 225 6.27 -31.40 11.13
CA GLY A 225 6.71 -31.77 9.78
C GLY A 225 5.72 -32.66 9.01
N ASP A 226 4.91 -33.45 9.70
CA ASP A 226 3.86 -34.24 9.07
C ASP A 226 2.70 -33.38 8.53
N VAL A 227 2.37 -32.27 9.22
CA VAL A 227 1.38 -31.28 8.77
C VAL A 227 1.91 -30.54 7.54
N VAL A 228 3.20 -30.20 7.50
CA VAL A 228 3.83 -29.59 6.32
C VAL A 228 3.66 -30.49 5.08
N ARG A 229 3.94 -31.79 5.20
CA ARG A 229 3.74 -32.74 4.10
C ARG A 229 2.26 -32.94 3.76
N LYS A 230 1.37 -33.10 4.75
CA LYS A 230 -0.05 -33.42 4.52
C LYS A 230 -0.87 -32.22 4.05
N VAL A 231 -0.70 -31.04 4.65
CA VAL A 231 -1.51 -29.85 4.39
C VAL A 231 -0.83 -28.93 3.38
N LEU A 232 0.47 -28.69 3.56
CA LEU A 232 1.25 -27.77 2.73
C LEU A 232 1.83 -28.44 1.48
N LYS A 233 1.82 -29.78 1.42
CA LYS A 233 2.24 -30.58 0.25
C LYS A 233 3.69 -30.29 -0.15
N THR A 234 4.54 -30.08 0.84
CA THR A 234 5.97 -29.75 0.66
C THR A 234 6.78 -30.31 1.83
N ASP A 235 8.09 -30.13 1.78
CA ASP A 235 9.04 -30.53 2.81
C ASP A 235 9.60 -29.31 3.57
N VAL A 236 10.01 -29.54 4.82
CA VAL A 236 10.51 -28.47 5.71
C VAL A 236 11.80 -27.85 5.15
N ASP A 237 12.73 -28.68 4.68
CA ASP A 237 14.02 -28.21 4.17
C ASP A 237 13.84 -27.40 2.87
N ALA A 238 12.96 -27.84 1.99
CA ALA A 238 12.62 -27.12 0.76
C ALA A 238 12.02 -25.73 1.06
N LEU A 239 11.17 -25.62 2.09
CA LEU A 239 10.62 -24.33 2.53
C LEU A 239 11.71 -23.40 3.08
N VAL A 240 12.62 -23.92 3.90
CA VAL A 240 13.73 -23.14 4.48
C VAL A 240 14.66 -22.64 3.38
N GLU A 241 15.04 -23.51 2.45
CA GLU A 241 15.87 -23.15 1.29
C GLU A 241 15.19 -22.08 0.42
N LEU A 242 13.91 -22.26 0.12
CA LEU A 242 13.14 -21.28 -0.66
C LEU A 242 13.05 -19.93 0.06
N ASN A 243 12.86 -19.91 1.38
CA ASN A 243 12.83 -18.66 2.14
C ASN A 243 14.17 -17.92 2.07
N ILE A 244 15.28 -18.65 2.19
CA ILE A 244 16.63 -18.06 2.09
C ILE A 244 16.86 -17.53 0.67
N ALA A 245 16.63 -18.35 -0.35
CA ALA A 245 16.89 -17.98 -1.73
C ALA A 245 15.99 -16.82 -2.20
N LYS A 246 14.69 -16.86 -1.88
CA LYS A 246 13.71 -15.88 -2.37
C LYS A 246 13.57 -14.66 -1.47
N ASN A 247 13.21 -14.87 -0.21
CA ASN A 247 12.82 -13.78 0.69
C ASN A 247 14.04 -13.03 1.25
N LEU A 248 15.20 -13.69 1.36
CA LEU A 248 16.42 -13.05 1.85
C LEU A 248 17.34 -12.64 0.69
N VAL A 249 17.93 -13.62 -0.02
CA VAL A 249 18.92 -13.37 -1.07
C VAL A 249 18.28 -12.64 -2.26
N GLY A 250 17.11 -13.09 -2.73
CA GLY A 250 16.39 -12.44 -3.82
C GLY A 250 16.03 -10.99 -3.53
N SER A 251 15.47 -10.72 -2.35
CA SER A 251 15.16 -9.35 -1.91
C SER A 251 16.42 -8.49 -1.72
N ALA A 252 17.53 -9.05 -1.23
CA ALA A 252 18.80 -8.35 -1.14
C ALA A 252 19.36 -7.97 -2.51
N MET A 253 19.31 -8.89 -3.48
CA MET A 253 19.73 -8.63 -4.87
C MET A 253 18.86 -7.58 -5.57
N ALA A 254 17.57 -7.51 -5.21
CA ALA A 254 16.65 -6.49 -5.70
C ALA A 254 16.85 -5.11 -5.03
N GLY A 255 17.70 -5.01 -4.01
CA GLY A 255 17.86 -3.79 -3.22
C GLY A 255 16.59 -3.41 -2.43
N ALA A 256 15.76 -4.40 -2.08
CA ALA A 256 14.52 -4.15 -1.36
C ALA A 256 14.80 -3.78 0.11
N MET A 257 14.22 -2.67 0.58
CA MET A 257 14.29 -2.24 1.97
C MET A 257 12.99 -2.60 2.68
N GLY A 258 13.05 -3.52 3.65
CA GLY A 258 11.89 -4.00 4.42
C GLY A 258 10.96 -4.97 3.68
N GLY A 259 11.30 -5.36 2.44
CA GLY A 259 10.55 -6.29 1.59
C GLY A 259 11.10 -7.72 1.62
N PHE A 260 11.45 -8.25 2.79
CA PHE A 260 12.02 -9.60 2.94
C PHE A 260 10.91 -10.65 3.17
N ASN A 261 9.88 -10.62 2.33
CA ASN A 261 8.67 -11.44 2.44
C ASN A 261 8.17 -11.87 1.05
N ALA A 262 7.13 -12.69 1.00
CA ALA A 262 6.54 -13.16 -0.24
C ALA A 262 5.39 -12.25 -0.73
N HIS A 263 4.39 -12.00 0.12
CA HIS A 263 3.19 -11.23 -0.23
C HIS A 263 2.51 -10.58 0.99
N ALA A 264 3.27 -10.12 1.98
CA ALA A 264 2.70 -9.47 3.16
C ALA A 264 1.73 -8.32 2.80
N ALA A 265 2.03 -7.57 1.74
CA ALA A 265 1.18 -6.50 1.22
C ALA A 265 -0.24 -6.95 0.84
N ASN A 266 -0.41 -8.15 0.25
CA ASN A 266 -1.73 -8.64 -0.16
C ASN A 266 -2.62 -8.90 1.06
N ILE A 267 -2.06 -9.49 2.11
CA ILE A 267 -2.79 -9.77 3.36
C ILE A 267 -3.14 -8.47 4.09
N VAL A 268 -2.17 -7.58 4.22
CA VAL A 268 -2.36 -6.28 4.89
C VAL A 268 -3.42 -5.46 4.16
N ALA A 269 -3.33 -5.33 2.83
CA ALA A 269 -4.32 -4.61 2.03
C ALA A 269 -5.73 -5.20 2.18
N ALA A 270 -5.87 -6.52 2.13
CA ALA A 270 -7.17 -7.16 2.23
C ALA A 270 -7.85 -6.93 3.58
N ILE A 271 -7.08 -7.01 4.68
CA ILE A 271 -7.59 -6.72 6.02
C ILE A 271 -7.86 -5.22 6.18
N PHE A 272 -7.00 -4.35 5.65
CA PHE A 272 -7.16 -2.89 5.73
C PHE A 272 -8.45 -2.44 5.07
N LEU A 273 -8.71 -2.90 3.84
CA LEU A 273 -9.96 -2.62 3.13
C LEU A 273 -11.18 -3.16 3.88
N ALA A 274 -11.11 -4.40 4.38
CA ALA A 274 -12.22 -5.03 5.10
C ALA A 274 -12.60 -4.32 6.40
N THR A 275 -11.63 -3.64 7.01
CA THR A 275 -11.78 -3.03 8.34
C THR A 275 -11.71 -1.50 8.29
N GLY A 276 -11.85 -0.91 7.11
CA GLY A 276 -11.95 0.53 6.90
C GLY A 276 -10.69 1.31 7.28
N GLN A 277 -9.50 0.73 7.10
CA GLN A 277 -8.22 1.44 7.30
C GLN A 277 -7.79 2.18 6.03
N ASP A 278 -6.76 3.01 6.19
CA ASP A 278 -6.14 3.73 5.07
C ASP A 278 -5.28 2.78 4.20
N PRO A 279 -5.71 2.44 2.97
CA PRO A 279 -4.97 1.55 2.09
C PRO A 279 -3.65 2.15 1.60
N ALA A 280 -3.46 3.48 1.65
CA ALA A 280 -2.18 4.10 1.27
C ALA A 280 -1.04 3.67 2.22
N GLN A 281 -1.39 3.28 3.44
CA GLN A 281 -0.43 2.87 4.47
C GLN A 281 0.01 1.42 4.35
N VAL A 282 -0.58 0.66 3.42
CA VAL A 282 -0.12 -0.69 3.11
C VAL A 282 1.37 -0.67 2.77
N VAL A 283 1.85 0.38 2.08
CA VAL A 283 3.27 0.56 1.72
C VAL A 283 4.20 0.42 2.93
N GLU A 284 3.84 1.02 4.07
CA GLU A 284 4.65 0.98 5.27
C GLU A 284 4.32 -0.24 6.13
N SER A 285 3.03 -0.54 6.27
CA SER A 285 2.52 -1.65 7.08
C SER A 285 2.85 -3.02 6.49
N SER A 286 3.19 -3.13 5.20
CA SER A 286 3.64 -4.37 4.58
C SER A 286 5.13 -4.66 4.77
N SER A 287 5.87 -3.76 5.42
CA SER A 287 7.27 -4.00 5.76
C SER A 287 7.35 -5.22 6.66
N CYS A 288 7.98 -6.29 6.16
CA CYS A 288 7.98 -7.58 6.83
C CYS A 288 9.24 -8.36 6.45
N ILE A 289 9.83 -9.02 7.45
CA ILE A 289 10.84 -10.05 7.25
C ILE A 289 10.29 -11.41 7.69
N THR A 290 10.34 -12.37 6.78
CA THR A 290 9.90 -13.75 7.02
C THR A 290 11.14 -14.64 7.20
N LEU A 291 11.20 -15.33 8.34
CA LEU A 291 12.27 -16.26 8.67
C LEU A 291 11.70 -17.66 8.88
N MET A 292 12.36 -18.65 8.29
CA MET A 292 12.03 -20.07 8.44
C MET A 292 13.25 -20.84 8.91
N LYS A 293 13.07 -21.75 9.87
CA LYS A 293 14.12 -22.64 10.40
C LYS A 293 13.59 -24.05 10.56
N ASN A 294 14.45 -25.03 10.32
CA ASN A 294 14.15 -26.42 10.66
C ASN A 294 14.50 -26.66 12.14
N LEU A 295 13.47 -26.96 12.93
CA LEU A 295 13.58 -27.29 14.34
C LEU A 295 13.34 -28.80 14.53
N ARG A 296 14.40 -29.60 14.43
CA ARG A 296 14.37 -31.07 14.64
C ARG A 296 13.28 -31.78 13.80
N GLY A 297 13.12 -31.38 12.54
CA GLY A 297 12.11 -31.92 11.62
C GLY A 297 10.77 -31.19 11.62
N ASN A 298 10.59 -30.19 12.48
CA ASN A 298 9.45 -29.27 12.47
C ASN A 298 9.83 -27.94 11.83
N LEU A 299 8.86 -27.23 11.28
CA LEU A 299 9.07 -25.91 10.68
C LEU A 299 8.78 -24.82 11.72
N GLN A 300 9.80 -24.05 12.09
CA GLN A 300 9.63 -22.81 12.83
C GLN A 300 9.54 -21.67 11.81
N ILE A 301 8.44 -20.92 11.81
CA ILE A 301 8.25 -19.75 10.96
C ILE A 301 7.98 -18.53 11.83
N SER A 302 8.61 -17.41 11.49
CA SER A 302 8.37 -16.13 12.15
C SER A 302 8.26 -15.00 11.13
N VAL A 303 7.42 -14.02 11.44
CA VAL A 303 7.30 -12.76 10.71
C VAL A 303 7.54 -11.61 11.68
N SER A 304 8.36 -10.64 11.25
CA SER A 304 8.57 -9.40 12.02
C SER A 304 8.10 -8.22 11.18
N MET A 305 7.13 -7.49 11.73
CA MET A 305 6.50 -6.34 11.10
C MET A 305 6.69 -5.10 11.98
N PRO A 306 7.68 -4.23 11.69
CA PRO A 306 8.04 -3.13 12.58
C PRO A 306 7.09 -1.93 12.51
N SER A 307 6.21 -1.86 11.49
CA SER A 307 5.52 -0.61 11.14
C SER A 307 4.02 -0.75 10.85
N ILE A 308 3.27 -1.47 11.69
CA ILE A 308 1.82 -1.61 11.51
C ILE A 308 1.11 -0.37 12.06
N GLU A 309 0.41 0.35 11.19
CA GLU A 309 -0.36 1.53 11.58
C GLU A 309 -1.84 1.17 11.72
N ARG A 310 -2.40 1.40 12.92
CA ARG A 310 -3.76 0.93 13.20
C ARG A 310 -4.45 1.70 14.32
N CYS A 311 -5.76 1.83 14.14
CA CYS A 311 -6.69 2.46 15.07
C CYS A 311 -7.94 1.62 15.32
N SER A 312 -8.50 1.74 16.52
CA SER A 312 -9.80 1.21 16.90
C SER A 312 -10.54 2.21 17.78
N PRO A 313 -11.81 2.56 17.51
CA PRO A 313 -12.51 3.60 18.28
C PRO A 313 -12.97 3.14 19.68
N THR A 314 -12.92 1.84 19.98
CA THR A 314 -13.39 1.25 21.25
C THR A 314 -12.19 0.80 22.08
N ASN A 315 -12.17 1.10 23.38
CA ASN A 315 -11.10 0.83 24.37
C ASN A 315 -9.65 1.23 23.97
N PRO A 316 -9.24 2.50 24.21
CA PRO A 316 -7.99 3.09 23.73
C PRO A 316 -6.71 2.29 24.08
N GLY A 317 -6.01 1.85 23.05
CA GLY A 317 -4.67 1.27 23.06
C GLY A 317 -4.68 -0.25 22.95
N ASP A 318 -5.63 -0.92 23.61
CA ASP A 318 -5.68 -2.39 23.63
C ASP A 318 -6.16 -2.97 22.32
N ASN A 319 -7.18 -2.35 21.71
CA ASN A 319 -7.77 -2.89 20.50
C ASN A 319 -6.86 -2.69 19.28
N ALA A 320 -6.16 -1.56 19.16
CA ALA A 320 -5.17 -1.42 18.10
C ALA A 320 -3.97 -2.37 18.28
N ARG A 321 -3.54 -2.61 19.52
CA ARG A 321 -2.49 -3.61 19.81
C ARG A 321 -2.94 -5.01 19.44
N LYS A 322 -4.15 -5.41 19.83
CA LYS A 322 -4.75 -6.70 19.50
C LYS A 322 -4.87 -6.88 17.98
N LEU A 323 -5.32 -5.86 17.28
CA LEU A 323 -5.48 -5.92 15.83
C LEU A 323 -4.15 -5.99 15.08
N ALA A 324 -3.10 -5.31 15.56
CA ALA A 324 -1.76 -5.44 15.00
C ALA A 324 -1.23 -6.89 15.14
N ARG A 325 -1.50 -7.56 16.27
CA ARG A 325 -1.20 -8.99 16.46
C ARG A 325 -1.97 -9.88 15.48
N VAL A 326 -3.26 -9.60 15.29
CA VAL A 326 -4.10 -10.31 14.31
C VAL A 326 -3.57 -10.16 12.89
N ILE A 327 -3.17 -8.94 12.49
CA ILE A 327 -2.58 -8.69 11.17
C ILE A 327 -1.26 -9.44 11.00
N ALA A 328 -0.37 -9.43 11.99
CA ALA A 328 0.90 -10.15 11.92
C ALA A 328 0.69 -11.67 11.81
N ALA A 329 -0.24 -12.24 12.58
CA ALA A 329 -0.59 -13.66 12.47
C ALA A 329 -1.26 -14.02 11.13
N ALA A 330 -2.07 -13.11 10.57
CA ALA A 330 -2.65 -13.30 9.24
C ALA A 330 -1.56 -13.29 8.16
N VAL A 331 -0.58 -12.38 8.25
CA VAL A 331 0.58 -12.34 7.35
C VAL A 331 1.39 -13.62 7.48
N LEU A 332 1.64 -14.10 8.70
CA LEU A 332 2.30 -15.39 8.95
C LEU A 332 1.60 -16.55 8.23
N ALA A 333 0.26 -16.63 8.32
CA ALA A 333 -0.54 -17.64 7.64
C ALA A 333 -0.45 -17.52 6.11
N GLY A 334 -0.56 -16.30 5.60
CA GLY A 334 -0.42 -16.02 4.16
C GLY A 334 0.96 -16.42 3.64
N GLU A 335 2.03 -15.98 4.30
CA GLU A 335 3.43 -16.25 3.94
C GLU A 335 3.70 -17.75 3.88
N LEU A 336 3.29 -18.49 4.92
CA LEU A 336 3.43 -19.94 4.97
C LEU A 336 2.78 -20.62 3.77
N SER A 337 1.52 -20.27 3.48
CA SER A 337 0.78 -20.90 2.39
C SER A 337 1.39 -20.57 1.03
N LEU A 338 1.77 -19.32 0.79
CA LEU A 338 2.36 -18.92 -0.50
C LEU A 338 3.75 -19.54 -0.69
N CYS A 339 4.63 -19.49 0.32
CA CYS A 339 5.94 -20.13 0.27
C CYS A 339 5.80 -21.64 0.01
N SER A 340 4.81 -22.31 0.61
CA SER A 340 4.57 -23.73 0.34
C SER A 340 4.08 -24.01 -1.09
N ALA A 341 3.23 -23.13 -1.64
CA ALA A 341 2.78 -23.25 -3.01
C ALA A 341 3.92 -23.04 -4.02
N LEU A 342 4.87 -22.14 -3.70
CA LEU A 342 6.07 -21.93 -4.50
C LEU A 342 7.03 -23.12 -4.40
N ALA A 343 7.27 -23.65 -3.19
CA ALA A 343 8.17 -24.78 -2.96
C ALA A 343 7.66 -26.07 -3.64
N ALA A 344 6.34 -26.26 -3.69
CA ALA A 344 5.71 -27.39 -4.38
C ALA A 344 5.53 -27.17 -5.89
N GLY A 345 5.82 -25.98 -6.44
CA GLY A 345 5.54 -25.66 -7.85
C GLY A 345 4.05 -25.50 -8.20
N HIS A 346 3.17 -25.41 -7.20
CA HIS A 346 1.72 -25.36 -7.36
C HIS A 346 1.14 -23.95 -7.64
N LEU A 347 1.99 -22.91 -7.68
CA LEU A 347 1.56 -21.52 -7.83
C LEU A 347 0.76 -21.29 -9.13
N VAL A 348 1.28 -21.80 -10.26
CA VAL A 348 0.66 -21.58 -11.57
C VAL A 348 -0.66 -22.32 -11.71
N GLN A 349 -0.74 -23.57 -11.22
CA GLN A 349 -1.98 -24.37 -11.29
C GLN A 349 -3.10 -23.77 -10.43
N SER A 350 -2.81 -23.30 -9.22
CA SER A 350 -3.81 -22.69 -8.34
C SER A 350 -4.33 -21.36 -8.88
N HIS A 351 -3.48 -20.50 -9.44
CA HIS A 351 -3.93 -19.29 -10.13
C HIS A 351 -4.75 -19.59 -11.40
N MET A 352 -4.40 -20.63 -12.17
CA MET A 352 -5.17 -21.02 -13.36
C MET A 352 -6.57 -21.54 -13.02
N ALA A 353 -6.72 -22.28 -11.91
CA ALA A 353 -8.00 -22.87 -11.50
C ALA A 353 -9.00 -21.86 -10.94
N HIS A 354 -8.53 -20.76 -10.33
CA HIS A 354 -9.37 -19.87 -9.54
C HIS A 354 -9.29 -18.39 -9.93
N ASN A 355 -8.20 -17.94 -10.59
CA ASN A 355 -8.01 -16.55 -10.99
C ASN A 355 -8.26 -16.32 -12.50
N ARG A 356 -8.45 -17.40 -13.27
CA ARG A 356 -8.99 -17.31 -14.62
C ARG A 356 -10.49 -17.51 -14.51
N SER A 357 -11.27 -16.47 -14.75
CA SER A 357 -12.68 -16.62 -15.06
C SER A 357 -12.79 -17.62 -16.22
N ALA A 358 -13.31 -18.82 -15.96
CA ALA A 358 -13.81 -19.67 -17.02
C ALA A 358 -14.78 -18.80 -17.84
N PRO A 359 -14.61 -18.65 -19.16
CA PRO A 359 -15.63 -18.00 -19.96
C PRO A 359 -16.92 -18.77 -19.70
N ALA A 360 -17.97 -18.07 -19.29
CA ALA A 360 -19.27 -18.66 -19.00
C ALA A 360 -19.60 -19.64 -20.13
N THR A 361 -19.61 -20.92 -19.81
CA THR A 361 -20.06 -21.95 -20.74
C THR A 361 -21.45 -21.55 -21.14
N ARG A 362 -21.63 -21.15 -22.40
CA ARG A 362 -22.94 -20.93 -23.00
C ARG A 362 -23.72 -22.21 -22.72
N SER A 363 -24.71 -22.13 -21.85
CA SER A 363 -25.71 -23.16 -21.68
C SER A 363 -26.29 -23.45 -23.06
N ASN A 364 -26.26 -24.72 -23.49
CA ASN A 364 -26.85 -25.17 -24.74
C ASN A 364 -28.33 -24.80 -24.76
N THR A 365 -28.67 -23.69 -25.40
CA THR A 365 -30.01 -23.45 -25.94
C THR A 365 -30.09 -24.09 -27.33
N PRO A 366 -31.14 -24.86 -27.65
CA PRO A 366 -31.29 -25.45 -28.98
C PRO A 366 -31.41 -24.35 -30.02
N GLY A 367 -30.53 -24.34 -31.02
CA GLY A 367 -30.62 -23.42 -32.17
C GLY A 367 -31.71 -23.84 -33.15
N PRO A 368 -32.36 -22.90 -33.87
CA PRO A 368 -33.24 -23.23 -34.98
C PRO A 368 -32.43 -23.70 -36.21
N ALA A 369 -33.08 -24.52 -37.02
CA ALA A 369 -32.52 -25.26 -38.14
C ALA A 369 -32.00 -24.39 -39.32
N THR A 370 -30.92 -24.90 -39.93
CA THR A 370 -30.48 -24.80 -41.35
C THR A 370 -30.82 -23.54 -42.17
N GLY A 371 -29.77 -22.89 -42.70
CA GLY A 371 -29.77 -22.50 -44.12
C GLY A 371 -29.77 -21.02 -44.51
N VAL A 372 -29.10 -20.11 -43.79
CA VAL A 372 -28.81 -18.76 -44.32
C VAL A 372 -27.38 -18.33 -44.00
N GLN A 373 -26.55 -18.15 -45.03
CA GLN A 373 -25.20 -17.59 -44.89
C GLN A 373 -25.28 -16.09 -44.59
N THR A 374 -24.71 -15.65 -43.47
CA THR A 374 -24.54 -14.23 -43.16
C THR A 374 -23.33 -13.64 -43.92
N PRO A 375 -23.36 -12.36 -44.33
CA PRO A 375 -22.30 -11.72 -45.13
C PRO A 375 -20.92 -11.69 -44.45
N VAL A 376 -20.87 -11.90 -43.13
CA VAL A 376 -19.63 -12.01 -42.34
C VAL A 376 -18.89 -13.33 -42.62
N THR A 377 -19.63 -14.40 -42.91
CA THR A 377 -19.05 -15.73 -43.19
C THR A 377 -18.42 -15.78 -44.58
N ALA A 378 -19.02 -15.11 -45.57
CA ALA A 378 -18.45 -14.97 -46.91
C ALA A 378 -17.16 -14.13 -46.92
N ALA A 379 -17.11 -13.06 -46.10
CA ALA A 379 -15.93 -12.21 -45.97
C ALA A 379 -14.73 -12.93 -45.32
N MET A 380 -14.97 -13.82 -44.35
CA MET A 380 -13.90 -14.58 -43.69
C MET A 380 -13.31 -15.69 -44.58
N THR A 381 -14.13 -16.31 -45.45
CA THR A 381 -13.66 -17.33 -46.40
C THR A 381 -12.80 -16.70 -47.51
N ALA A 382 -13.21 -15.53 -48.04
CA ALA A 382 -12.43 -14.77 -49.02
C ALA A 382 -11.11 -14.21 -48.46
N MET A 383 -11.03 -13.93 -47.15
CA MET A 383 -9.79 -13.55 -46.48
C MET A 383 -8.83 -14.72 -46.28
N ARG A 384 -9.35 -15.94 -46.12
CA ARG A 384 -8.55 -17.16 -45.92
C ARG A 384 -7.89 -17.66 -47.21
N GLU A 385 -8.52 -17.48 -48.36
CA GLU A 385 -7.93 -17.87 -49.65
C GLU A 385 -6.90 -16.86 -50.20
N ARG A 386 -6.94 -15.60 -49.75
CA ARG A 386 -5.93 -14.57 -50.12
C ARG A 386 -4.65 -14.59 -49.30
N ALA A 387 -4.63 -15.29 -48.16
CA ALA A 387 -3.45 -15.40 -47.30
C ALA A 387 -2.95 -16.86 -47.30
N GLY A 388 -2.28 -17.26 -48.39
CA GLY A 388 -1.59 -18.54 -48.48
C GLY A 388 -0.46 -18.64 -47.45
N VAL A 389 -0.77 -19.04 -46.22
CA VAL A 389 0.22 -19.28 -45.16
C VAL A 389 -0.07 -20.64 -44.52
N ALA A 390 0.73 -21.63 -44.93
CA ALA A 390 0.84 -22.90 -44.24
C ALA A 390 1.39 -22.72 -42.82
N ALA A 391 1.00 -23.61 -41.91
CA ALA A 391 1.28 -23.58 -40.49
C ALA A 391 2.78 -23.38 -40.16
N LEU A 392 3.08 -22.38 -39.32
CA LEU A 392 4.40 -22.16 -38.73
C LEU A 392 4.45 -22.64 -37.27
N SER A 393 5.58 -23.21 -36.87
CA SER A 393 5.81 -23.75 -35.53
C SER A 393 5.95 -22.64 -34.45
N PRO A 394 5.77 -22.96 -33.15
CA PRO A 394 5.76 -21.98 -32.06
C PRO A 394 7.02 -21.10 -31.96
N ALA A 395 8.17 -21.59 -32.41
CA ALA A 395 9.43 -20.84 -32.41
C ALA A 395 9.45 -19.72 -33.48
N ALA A 396 8.79 -19.93 -34.63
CA ALA A 396 8.71 -18.94 -35.70
C ALA A 396 7.74 -17.79 -35.36
N TYR A 397 6.69 -18.06 -34.57
CA TYR A 397 5.77 -17.04 -34.08
C TYR A 397 6.45 -16.07 -33.08
N LEU A 398 7.39 -16.58 -32.26
CA LEU A 398 8.16 -15.77 -31.33
C LEU A 398 9.12 -14.81 -32.06
N MET A 399 9.79 -15.30 -33.12
CA MET A 399 10.66 -14.48 -33.97
C MET A 399 9.88 -13.43 -34.76
N TYR A 400 8.71 -13.76 -35.31
CA TYR A 400 7.83 -12.80 -36.00
C TYR A 400 7.33 -11.68 -35.06
N ARG A 401 7.07 -12.00 -33.78
CA ARG A 401 6.72 -11.00 -32.76
C ARG A 401 7.90 -10.11 -32.38
N ALA A 402 9.11 -10.67 -32.25
CA ALA A 402 10.33 -9.92 -31.98
C ALA A 402 10.64 -8.92 -33.12
N GLU A 403 10.44 -9.32 -34.38
CA GLU A 403 10.69 -8.46 -35.54
C GLU A 403 9.66 -7.31 -35.68
N ARG A 404 8.38 -7.55 -35.32
CA ARG A 404 7.36 -6.49 -35.25
C ARG A 404 7.55 -5.54 -34.08
N CYS A 405 8.10 -6.01 -32.96
CA CYS A 405 8.48 -5.15 -31.84
C CYS A 405 9.72 -4.29 -32.16
N MET A 406 10.66 -4.78 -32.97
CA MET A 406 11.82 -3.98 -33.40
C MET A 406 11.48 -2.86 -34.41
N LYS A 407 10.43 -3.00 -35.23
CA LYS A 407 10.03 -1.97 -36.22
C LYS A 407 9.14 -0.86 -35.67
N LYS A 408 8.66 -0.94 -34.42
CA LYS A 408 7.89 0.12 -33.75
C LYS A 408 8.69 0.68 -32.59
N GLY A 409 9.69 1.49 -32.91
CA GLY A 409 10.58 2.13 -31.96
C GLY A 409 9.84 2.94 -30.91
N VAL A 410 9.71 2.37 -29.71
CA VAL A 410 9.50 3.06 -28.44
C VAL A 410 10.19 2.19 -27.38
N TRP A 411 11.07 2.81 -26.58
CA TRP A 411 11.92 2.26 -25.50
C TRP A 411 13.39 1.97 -25.85
N ALA A 412 14.17 3.05 -25.92
CA ALA A 412 15.52 3.08 -25.35
C ALA A 412 15.54 4.17 -24.26
N ARG A 413 15.15 3.80 -23.03
CA ARG A 413 15.47 4.49 -21.77
C ARG A 413 15.00 3.66 -20.57
N LEU A 414 15.72 2.58 -20.28
CA LEU A 414 15.85 2.09 -18.91
C LEU A 414 17.14 1.25 -18.80
N ILE A 415 18.12 1.83 -18.11
CA ILE A 415 19.23 1.17 -17.40
C ILE A 415 20.44 0.74 -18.25
N ILE A 416 21.40 1.66 -18.39
CA ILE A 416 22.76 1.42 -17.88
C ILE A 416 23.13 2.63 -17.00
N VAL A 417 23.52 2.32 -15.78
CA VAL A 417 23.96 3.21 -14.71
C VAL A 417 25.45 3.56 -14.91
N ASN A 418 25.84 4.74 -14.43
CA ASN A 418 27.20 5.27 -14.21
C ASN A 418 27.85 6.12 -15.31
N GLY A 419 28.08 7.40 -14.95
CA GLY A 419 29.07 8.27 -15.55
C GLY A 419 28.50 9.35 -16.46
N LEU A 420 28.07 10.48 -15.88
CA LEU A 420 28.20 11.84 -16.47
C LEU A 420 27.65 12.90 -15.49
N PHE A 421 28.39 13.06 -14.40
CA PHE A 421 28.70 14.39 -13.89
C PHE A 421 29.60 15.05 -14.95
N SER A 422 29.37 16.33 -15.28
CA SER A 422 30.09 17.11 -16.30
C SER A 422 29.55 17.01 -17.74
N LEU A 423 28.49 17.77 -18.04
CA LEU A 423 28.33 18.60 -19.25
C LEU A 423 26.87 19.06 -19.38
N MET A 424 26.47 20.02 -18.55
CA MET A 424 25.36 20.92 -18.90
C MET A 424 25.49 22.25 -18.15
N ILE A 425 26.71 22.78 -18.21
CA ILE A 425 26.99 24.21 -18.25
C ILE A 425 27.42 24.47 -19.71
N SER A 426 26.93 25.58 -20.28
CA SER A 426 27.17 26.04 -21.67
C SER A 426 26.40 25.27 -22.76
N ARG A 427 25.61 25.86 -23.65
CA ARG A 427 25.51 27.25 -24.13
C ARG A 427 24.14 27.43 -24.81
N LYS A 428 23.39 28.45 -24.41
CA LYS A 428 22.89 29.45 -25.36
C LYS A 428 23.31 30.81 -24.82
N LEU A 429 24.00 31.55 -25.69
CA LEU A 429 24.64 32.84 -25.46
C LEU A 429 23.65 33.93 -25.05
N MET A 430 24.07 34.82 -24.15
CA MET A 430 24.26 36.24 -24.50
C MET A 430 25.17 36.98 -23.49
N VAL A 431 26.32 37.41 -24.00
CA VAL A 431 27.11 38.63 -23.70
C VAL A 431 27.80 38.80 -22.32
N PHE A 432 29.14 38.81 -22.41
CA PHE A 432 30.13 39.20 -21.41
C PHE A 432 30.30 40.73 -21.35
N ASN A 433 30.36 41.30 -20.14
CA ASN A 433 31.49 42.12 -19.67
C ASN A 433 31.28 42.56 -18.21
N SER A 434 32.26 42.26 -17.36
CA SER A 434 32.48 42.85 -16.04
C SER A 434 33.88 43.48 -16.07
N PRO A 435 34.22 44.53 -15.29
CA PRO A 435 34.68 44.29 -13.92
C PRO A 435 34.40 45.41 -12.91
N LYS A 436 34.25 45.04 -11.62
CA LYS A 436 34.97 45.57 -10.42
C LYS A 436 34.16 45.39 -9.12
N THR A 437 34.85 44.87 -8.11
CA THR A 437 34.55 44.72 -6.67
C THR A 437 34.53 46.07 -5.92
N PRO A 438 34.35 46.20 -4.57
CA PRO A 438 33.69 45.36 -3.52
C PRO A 438 32.76 46.12 -2.49
N ARG A 439 31.96 45.37 -1.68
CA ARG A 439 31.43 45.64 -0.29
C ARG A 439 30.39 46.78 -0.05
N PRO A 440 29.67 46.86 1.11
CA PRO A 440 29.35 45.86 2.15
C PRO A 440 27.85 45.78 2.56
N PHE A 441 27.55 44.76 3.37
CA PHE A 441 26.56 44.67 4.46
C PHE A 441 25.97 46.00 5.00
N VAL A 442 24.64 46.04 5.19
CA VAL A 442 24.02 46.43 6.48
C VAL A 442 22.76 45.59 6.71
N SER A 443 22.79 44.81 7.79
CA SER A 443 21.64 44.28 8.52
C SER A 443 21.24 45.28 9.62
N ARG A 444 19.94 45.41 9.91
CA ARG A 444 19.35 45.47 11.26
C ARG A 444 17.84 45.76 11.14
N CYS A 445 16.95 44.91 11.64
CA CYS A 445 16.63 44.57 13.03
C CYS A 445 15.80 45.66 13.73
N GLU A 446 14.57 45.27 14.08
CA GLU A 446 13.81 45.62 15.29
C GLU A 446 13.37 47.06 15.54
N SER A 447 12.03 47.24 15.64
CA SER A 447 11.30 47.39 16.92
C SER A 447 10.17 48.44 16.87
N ARG A 448 9.02 48.03 17.42
CA ARG A 448 8.07 48.80 18.26
C ARG A 448 7.58 50.17 17.76
N LEU A 449 6.27 50.33 17.61
CA LEU A 449 5.41 51.04 18.57
C LEU A 449 3.97 51.20 18.06
N ASP A 450 3.05 50.83 18.95
CA ASP A 450 1.65 51.28 19.00
C ASP A 450 1.51 52.82 18.99
N SER A 451 0.29 53.25 18.66
CA SER A 451 -0.34 54.55 18.91
C SER A 451 0.02 55.74 18.00
N ARG A 452 -0.86 56.03 17.04
CA ARG A 452 -1.91 57.08 17.13
C ARG A 452 -2.78 57.10 15.88
#